data_AF-A0A0D6M2U9-F1
#
_entry.id   AF-A0A0D6M2U9-F1
#
_cell.length_a   1.000
_cell.length_b   1.000
_cell.length_c   1.000
_cell.angle_alpha   90.00
_cell.angle_beta   90.00
_cell.angle_gamma   90.00
#
_symmetry.space_group_name_H-M   'P 1'
#
loop_
_entity.id
_entity.type
_entity.pdbx_description
1 polymer ?
#
loop_
_entity_poly.entity_id
_entity_poly.type
_entity_poly.pdbx_seq_one_letter_code
_entity_poly.pdbx_strand_id
1 'polypeptide(L)'
;MLTASPPLFADTAMWASTSGGTDSSLDRILMGLLWLQTQVLTLLSTGLASGQYDYRPCAARSLGKNQVVCVCNRTYCDNVEPVGDLRPGQAVLYYSNDAGRRLEKSSLKPTANKTSEE
;
A
#
# COMPACT_ATOMS: atom_id res chain seq x y z
N MET A 1 -9.99 28.75 0.92
CA MET A 1 -11.46 28.80 0.80
C MET A 1 -11.85 28.18 -0.52
N LEU A 2 -12.24 26.91 -0.53
CA LEU A 2 -12.99 26.26 -1.61
C LEU A 2 -13.86 25.20 -0.92
N THR A 3 -15.16 25.43 -0.98
CA THR A 3 -16.23 24.75 -0.27
C THR A 3 -16.58 23.44 -0.96
N ALA A 4 -16.54 22.31 -0.24
CA ALA A 4 -17.10 21.05 -0.71
C ALA A 4 -18.56 20.95 -0.24
N SER A 5 -19.49 20.88 -1.18
CA SER A 5 -20.91 20.61 -0.95
C SER A 5 -21.13 19.11 -0.66
N PRO A 6 -21.90 18.72 0.37
CA PRO A 6 -22.37 17.35 0.52
C PRO A 6 -23.69 17.11 -0.28
N PRO A 7 -23.98 15.86 -0.71
CA PRO A 7 -25.20 15.55 -1.45
C PRO A 7 -26.42 15.47 -0.54
N LEU A 8 -27.53 16.01 -1.05
CA LEU A 8 -28.89 15.90 -0.54
C LEU A 8 -29.39 14.46 -0.73
N PHE A 9 -29.65 13.73 0.35
CA PHE A 9 -30.54 12.58 0.32
C PHE A 9 -31.83 12.95 1.05
N ALA A 10 -32.91 12.81 0.30
CA ALA A 10 -34.25 13.24 0.62
C ALA A 10 -34.91 12.41 1.72
N ASP A 11 -35.85 13.09 2.36
CA ASP A 11 -36.75 12.65 3.42
C ASP A 11 -37.46 11.33 3.14
N THR A 12 -37.52 10.48 4.16
CA THR A 12 -38.66 9.58 4.36
C THR A 12 -39.23 9.80 5.76
N ALA A 13 -40.46 10.28 5.80
CA ALA A 13 -41.31 10.45 6.98
C ALA A 13 -41.43 9.10 7.71
N MET A 14 -41.17 9.05 9.03
CA MET A 14 -42.05 9.42 10.14
C MET A 14 -43.13 8.35 10.45
N TRP A 15 -42.96 7.79 11.65
CA TRP A 15 -43.89 7.17 12.60
C TRP A 15 -44.75 5.95 12.19
N ALA A 16 -44.37 4.79 12.74
CA ALA A 16 -45.32 3.81 13.23
C ALA A 16 -44.90 3.39 14.65
N SER A 17 -45.65 3.88 15.64
CA SER A 17 -45.62 3.38 17.00
C SER A 17 -46.30 2.02 17.05
N THR A 18 -45.56 0.98 17.41
CA THR A 18 -46.13 -0.19 18.11
C THR A 18 -45.26 -0.46 19.32
N SER A 19 -45.70 0.07 20.47
CA SER A 19 -45.29 -0.36 21.79
C SER A 19 -45.75 -1.80 22.01
N GLY A 20 -44.88 -2.75 21.69
CA GLY A 20 -44.99 -4.15 22.08
C GLY A 20 -43.89 -4.45 23.10
N GLY A 21 -44.28 -4.55 24.37
CA GLY A 21 -43.36 -4.79 25.46
C GLY A 21 -42.82 -6.22 25.51
N THR A 22 -41.51 -6.33 25.58
CA THR A 22 -40.78 -7.19 26.52
C THR A 22 -39.54 -6.40 26.92
N ASP A 23 -39.58 -5.73 28.08
CA ASP A 23 -38.44 -5.02 28.65
C ASP A 23 -37.47 -6.05 29.25
N SER A 24 -36.79 -6.79 28.38
CA SER A 24 -35.67 -7.63 28.79
C SER A 24 -34.43 -6.73 28.77
N SER A 25 -34.03 -6.21 29.92
CA SER A 25 -32.73 -5.55 30.10
C SER A 25 -31.56 -6.37 29.50
N LEU A 26 -31.74 -7.69 29.40
CA LEU A 26 -30.84 -8.63 28.74
C LEU A 26 -30.73 -8.40 27.22
N ASP A 27 -31.79 -7.98 26.53
CA ASP A 27 -31.75 -7.65 25.10
C ASP A 27 -30.91 -6.40 24.84
N ARG A 28 -31.00 -5.39 25.72
CA ARG A 28 -30.18 -4.18 25.61
C ARG A 28 -28.70 -4.47 25.89
N ILE A 29 -28.41 -5.34 26.86
CA ILE A 29 -27.04 -5.78 27.16
C ILE A 29 -26.50 -6.64 26.01
N LEU A 30 -27.29 -7.56 25.47
CA LEU A 30 -26.91 -8.42 24.36
C LEU A 30 -26.62 -7.61 23.09
N MET A 31 -27.47 -6.62 22.77
CA MET A 31 -27.24 -5.71 21.65
C MET A 31 -25.99 -4.85 21.85
N GLY A 32 -25.72 -4.41 23.09
CA GLY A 32 -24.51 -3.66 23.43
C GLY A 32 -23.24 -4.50 23.33
N LEU A 33 -23.26 -5.74 23.80
CA LEU A 33 -22.14 -6.68 23.67
C LEU A 33 -21.88 -7.06 22.21
N LEU A 34 -22.92 -7.28 21.41
CA LEU A 34 -22.79 -7.55 19.98
C LEU A 34 -22.19 -6.35 19.24
N TRP A 35 -22.63 -5.13 19.54
CA TRP A 35 -22.04 -3.89 19.03
C TRP A 35 -20.57 -3.73 19.43
N LEU A 36 -20.22 -4.03 20.68
CA LEU A 36 -18.83 -3.93 21.14
C LEU A 36 -17.95 -4.99 20.45
N GLN A 37 -18.45 -6.22 20.29
CA GLN A 37 -17.74 -7.28 19.59
C GLN A 37 -17.53 -6.96 18.11
N THR A 38 -18.53 -6.39 17.41
CA THR A 38 -18.34 -5.99 16.02
C THR A 38 -17.34 -4.85 15.88
N GLN A 39 -17.37 -3.86 16.78
CA GLN A 39 -16.38 -2.76 16.80
C GLN A 39 -14.96 -3.23 17.09
N VAL A 40 -14.78 -4.20 17.99
CA VAL A 40 -13.46 -4.81 18.26
C VAL A 40 -12.98 -5.62 17.04
N LEU A 41 -13.87 -6.35 16.36
CA LEU A 41 -13.53 -7.14 15.18
C LEU A 41 -13.18 -6.27 13.96
N THR A 42 -13.86 -5.13 13.78
CA THR A 42 -13.53 -4.15 12.71
C THR A 42 -12.21 -3.44 12.99
N LEU A 43 -11.90 -3.09 14.24
CA LEU A 43 -10.60 -2.52 14.61
C LEU A 43 -9.44 -3.52 14.38
N LEU A 44 -9.66 -4.81 14.64
CA LEU A 44 -8.64 -5.85 14.41
C LEU A 44 -8.31 -6.07 12.92
N SER A 45 -9.26 -5.80 12.02
CA SER A 45 -9.12 -6.06 10.57
C SER A 45 -8.60 -4.86 9.75
N THR A 46 -8.57 -3.64 10.30
CA THR A 46 -8.11 -2.43 9.59
C THR A 46 -6.58 -2.24 9.57
N GLY A 47 -5.81 -3.15 10.15
CA GLY A 47 -4.36 -3.00 10.37
C GLY A 47 -3.42 -3.29 9.19
N LEU A 48 -3.90 -3.60 7.98
CA LEU A 48 -3.04 -3.89 6.82
C LEU A 48 -3.24 -2.90 5.66
N ALA A 49 -2.95 -1.62 5.88
CA ALA A 49 -2.61 -0.73 4.78
C ALA A 49 -1.13 -0.99 4.40
N SER A 50 -0.86 -2.07 3.68
CA SER A 50 0.44 -2.20 3.01
C SER A 50 0.50 -1.11 1.94
N GLY A 51 1.49 -0.23 2.01
CA GLY A 51 1.78 0.68 0.92
C GLY A 51 2.22 -0.15 -0.28
N GLN A 52 1.29 -0.42 -1.20
CA GLN A 52 1.62 -1.01 -2.50
C GLN A 52 2.44 0.03 -3.27
N TYR A 53 3.75 -0.15 -3.30
CA TYR A 53 4.66 0.71 -4.04
C TYR A 53 4.95 0.02 -5.38
N ASP A 54 4.10 0.29 -6.36
CA ASP A 54 4.28 -0.23 -7.72
C ASP A 54 5.58 0.32 -8.31
N TYR A 55 6.36 -0.57 -8.95
CA TYR A 55 7.57 -0.15 -9.66
C TYR A 55 7.22 0.78 -10.82
N ARG A 56 7.90 1.92 -10.87
CA ARG A 56 7.77 2.97 -11.88
C ARG A 56 9.13 3.17 -12.54
N PRO A 57 9.27 2.87 -13.84
CA PRO A 57 10.53 3.02 -14.55
C PRO A 57 10.91 4.50 -14.71
N CYS A 58 12.14 4.78 -15.13
CA CYS A 58 12.57 6.13 -15.48
C CYS A 58 11.85 6.65 -16.73
N ALA A 59 11.18 7.80 -16.59
CA ALA A 59 10.77 8.60 -17.75
C ALA A 59 11.99 9.36 -18.30
N ALA A 60 12.79 8.67 -19.11
CA ALA A 60 14.05 9.17 -19.62
C ALA A 60 13.88 10.36 -20.58
N ARG A 61 14.65 11.42 -20.35
CA ARG A 61 14.81 12.56 -21.26
C ARG A 61 16.29 12.81 -21.53
N SER A 62 16.66 12.83 -22.81
CA SER A 62 18.02 13.16 -23.23
C SER A 62 18.24 14.67 -23.20
N LEU A 63 19.42 15.09 -22.70
CA LEU A 63 19.93 16.45 -22.76
C LEU A 63 21.09 16.58 -23.78
N GLY A 64 21.36 15.53 -24.56
CA GLY A 64 22.53 15.42 -25.45
C GLY A 64 23.73 14.72 -24.79
N LYS A 65 24.80 14.44 -25.54
CA LYS A 65 26.10 13.87 -25.09
C LYS A 65 26.02 12.90 -23.88
N ASN A 66 25.32 11.77 -24.01
CA ASN A 66 25.18 10.74 -22.96
C ASN A 66 24.66 11.29 -21.60
N GLN A 67 23.94 12.41 -21.61
CA GLN A 67 23.27 12.96 -20.44
C GLN A 67 21.79 12.64 -20.55
N VAL A 68 21.34 11.72 -19.69
CA VAL A 68 19.93 11.34 -19.56
C VAL A 68 19.46 11.70 -18.15
N VAL A 69 18.29 12.29 -18.05
CA VAL A 69 17.62 12.58 -16.78
C VAL A 69 16.28 11.85 -16.70
N CYS A 70 15.88 11.44 -15.50
CA CYS A 70 14.53 10.93 -15.25
C CYS A 70 13.62 12.11 -14.89
N VAL A 71 12.53 12.29 -15.64
CA VAL A 71 11.62 13.41 -15.42
C VAL A 71 10.66 13.09 -14.29
N CYS A 72 10.75 13.88 -13.22
CA CYS A 72 9.83 13.88 -12.09
C CYS A 72 8.84 15.04 -12.20
N ASN A 73 7.59 14.80 -11.83
CA ASN A 73 6.54 15.81 -11.67
C ASN A 73 5.68 15.50 -10.43
N ARG A 74 4.61 16.27 -10.21
CA ARG A 74 3.76 16.14 -9.02
C ARG A 74 3.12 14.75 -8.85
N THR A 75 2.86 14.05 -9.95
CA THR A 75 2.13 12.76 -9.95
C THR A 75 3.00 11.59 -10.39
N TYR A 76 4.25 11.82 -10.78
CA TYR A 76 5.12 10.80 -11.35
C TYR A 76 6.57 11.05 -10.98
N CYS A 77 7.21 10.01 -10.45
CA CYS A 77 8.64 9.86 -10.32
C CYS A 77 8.99 8.38 -10.50
N ASP A 78 10.19 8.10 -10.99
CA ASP A 78 10.75 6.76 -10.92
C ASP A 78 10.93 6.33 -9.47
N ASN A 79 10.89 5.01 -9.24
CA ASN A 79 11.24 4.44 -7.96
C ASN A 79 12.07 3.17 -8.14
N VAL A 80 12.57 2.67 -7.01
CA VAL A 80 13.37 1.45 -6.99
C VAL A 80 12.42 0.28 -6.79
N GLU A 81 12.53 -0.73 -7.65
CA GLU A 81 11.83 -1.99 -7.44
C GLU A 81 12.26 -2.59 -6.08
N PRO A 82 11.33 -2.94 -5.18
CA PRO A 82 11.67 -3.52 -3.89
C PRO A 82 12.55 -4.77 -4.04
N VAL A 83 13.49 -4.95 -3.12
CA VAL A 83 14.42 -6.10 -3.15
C VAL A 83 13.65 -7.43 -3.06
N GLY A 84 12.56 -7.46 -2.28
CA GLY A 84 11.85 -8.69 -1.92
C GLY A 84 12.63 -9.50 -0.88
N ASP A 85 12.22 -10.74 -0.65
CA ASP A 85 12.89 -11.62 0.31
C ASP A 85 14.15 -12.25 -0.28
N LEU A 86 15.29 -12.07 0.40
CA LEU A 86 16.56 -12.69 0.03
C LEU A 86 16.93 -13.80 1.02
N ARG A 87 17.37 -14.94 0.49
CA ARG A 87 17.95 -16.03 1.28
C ARG A 87 19.44 -15.76 1.56
N PRO A 88 20.03 -16.35 2.62
CA PRO A 88 21.46 -16.26 2.87
C PRO A 88 22.28 -16.61 1.62
N GLY A 89 23.27 -15.77 1.29
CA GLY A 89 24.11 -15.91 0.10
C GLY A 89 23.52 -15.35 -1.20
N GLN A 90 22.25 -14.93 -1.22
CA GLN A 90 21.67 -14.22 -2.37
C GLN A 90 21.96 -12.73 -2.29
N ALA A 91 22.14 -12.10 -3.45
CA ALA A 91 22.29 -10.66 -3.57
C ALA A 91 21.54 -10.15 -4.80
N VAL A 92 21.17 -8.87 -4.77
CA VAL A 92 20.55 -8.17 -5.89
C VAL A 92 21.50 -7.07 -6.34
N LEU A 93 21.69 -6.97 -7.65
CA LEU A 93 22.45 -5.93 -8.32
C LEU A 93 21.48 -4.96 -8.98
N TYR A 94 21.60 -3.67 -8.63
CA TYR A 94 20.98 -2.58 -9.36
C TYR A 94 22.03 -1.90 -10.23
N TYR A 95 21.81 -1.89 -11.55
CA TYR A 95 22.78 -1.38 -12.51
C TYR A 95 22.33 -0.03 -13.10
N SER A 96 23.25 0.92 -13.26
CA SER A 96 23.02 2.19 -13.97
C SER A 96 24.21 2.55 -14.85
N ASN A 97 23.97 3.27 -15.95
CA ASN A 97 25.05 3.81 -16.80
C ASN A 97 24.66 5.13 -17.49
N ASP A 98 25.65 5.74 -18.14
CA ASP A 98 25.52 6.97 -18.93
C ASP A 98 24.69 6.79 -20.23
N ALA A 99 24.54 5.56 -20.71
CA ALA A 99 23.61 5.25 -21.81
C ALA A 99 22.13 5.34 -21.40
N GLY A 100 21.83 5.61 -20.12
CA GLY A 100 20.47 5.82 -19.63
C GLY A 100 19.87 4.63 -18.88
N ARG A 101 20.64 3.57 -18.59
CA ARG A 101 20.17 2.52 -17.68
C ARG A 101 20.02 3.10 -16.28
N ARG A 102 18.86 2.88 -15.68
CA ARG A 102 18.48 3.44 -14.38
C ARG A 102 18.00 2.32 -13.46
N LEU A 103 18.87 1.94 -12.52
CA LEU A 103 18.57 0.99 -11.44
C LEU A 103 17.94 -0.32 -11.95
N GLU A 104 18.47 -0.87 -13.04
CA GLU A 104 18.02 -2.15 -13.57
C GLU A 104 18.38 -3.27 -12.59
N LYS A 105 17.36 -3.96 -12.08
CA LYS A 105 17.49 -5.00 -11.06
C LYS A 105 17.88 -6.34 -11.69
N SER A 106 18.80 -7.05 -11.07
CA SER A 106 19.19 -8.42 -11.42
C SER A 106 19.62 -9.20 -10.18
N SER A 107 19.43 -10.52 -10.17
CA SER A 107 19.86 -11.37 -9.05
C SER A 107 21.26 -11.91 -9.31
N LEU A 108 22.14 -11.82 -8.31
CA LEU A 108 23.48 -12.40 -8.34
C LEU A 108 23.42 -13.85 -7.87
N LYS A 109 24.08 -14.74 -8.61
CA LYS A 109 24.27 -16.14 -8.21
C LYS A 109 25.60 -16.25 -7.46
N PRO A 110 25.60 -16.60 -6.17
CA PRO A 110 26.84 -16.84 -5.45
C PRO A 110 27.58 -18.02 -6.09
N THR A 111 28.82 -17.80 -6.51
CA THR A 111 29.73 -18.89 -6.86
C THR A 111 30.51 -19.27 -5.62
N ALA A 112 30.49 -20.55 -5.24
CA ALA A 112 31.36 -21.05 -4.17
C ALA A 112 32.81 -20.80 -4.60
N ASN A 113 33.53 -20.01 -3.81
CA ASN A 113 34.97 -19.92 -4.00
C ASN A 113 35.55 -21.28 -3.59
N LYS A 114 36.25 -21.96 -4.49
CA LYS A 114 37.04 -23.12 -4.10
C LYS A 114 38.20 -22.56 -3.30
N THR A 115 38.16 -22.71 -1.98
CA THR A 115 39.35 -22.56 -1.15
C THR A 115 40.38 -23.51 -1.73
N SER A 116 41.44 -22.98 -2.34
CA SER A 116 42.68 -23.71 -2.54
C SER A 116 43.24 -23.95 -1.14
N GLU A 117 42.83 -25.05 -0.53
CA GLU A 117 43.63 -25.72 0.50
C GLU A 117 44.92 -26.15 -0.17
N GLU A 118 46.01 -25.50 0.25
CA GLU A 118 47.39 -25.94 0.04
C GLU A 118 47.88 -26.56 1.35
#